data_AF-A0A1F6ZHZ9-F1
#
_entry.id   AF-A0A1F6ZHZ9-F1
#
_cell.length_a   1.000
_cell.length_b   1.000
_cell.length_c   1.000
_cell.angle_alpha   90.00
_cell.angle_beta   90.00
_cell.angle_gamma   90.00
#
_symmetry.space_group_name_H-M   'P 1'
#
loop_
_entity.id
_entity.type
_entity.pdbx_description
1 polymer ?
#
loop_
_entity_poly.entity_id
_entity_poly.type
_entity_poly.pdbx_seq_one_letter_code
_entity_poly.pdbx_strand_id
1 'polypeptide(L)'
;MNEESIFIEIKPEILKWAINGAGFKNEEISKKISGKESIVDEWLSGKAKPTLKQLEKLAFYVRRPIASFFLPNVPEEKPLPKDFRVIPNRKGN
;
A
#
# COMPACT_ATOMS: atom_id res chain seq x y z
N MET A 1 -9.55 -4.90 27.65
CA MET A 1 -9.80 -4.20 26.38
C MET A 1 -10.22 -5.27 25.40
N ASN A 2 -11.52 -5.33 25.08
CA ASN A 2 -12.07 -6.39 24.23
C ASN A 2 -11.80 -5.96 22.79
N GLU A 3 -10.83 -6.61 22.15
CA GLU A 3 -10.44 -6.27 20.79
C GLU A 3 -11.44 -6.87 19.82
N GLU A 4 -12.50 -6.12 19.53
CA GLU A 4 -13.45 -6.46 18.49
C GLU A 4 -12.68 -6.54 17.16
N SER A 5 -12.52 -7.76 16.65
CA SER A 5 -11.86 -8.02 15.37
C SER A 5 -12.82 -7.65 14.26
N ILE A 6 -12.77 -6.38 13.84
CA ILE A 6 -13.54 -5.89 12.70
C ILE A 6 -12.85 -6.34 11.43
N PHE A 7 -13.50 -7.25 10.69
CA PHE A 7 -13.06 -7.67 9.37
C PHE A 7 -13.49 -6.65 8.33
N ILE A 8 -12.55 -6.22 7.49
CA ILE A 8 -12.78 -5.22 6.46
C ILE A 8 -12.58 -5.86 5.10
N GLU A 9 -13.55 -5.61 4.23
CA GLU A 9 -13.44 -5.98 2.84
C GLU A 9 -12.66 -4.89 2.08
N ILE A 10 -11.59 -5.30 1.41
CA ILE A 10 -10.70 -4.41 0.67
C ILE A 10 -10.56 -4.98 -0.73
N LYS A 11 -10.55 -4.09 -1.73
CA LYS A 11 -10.32 -4.52 -3.10
C LYS A 11 -8.88 -4.99 -3.30
N PRO A 12 -8.66 -6.13 -3.98
CA PRO A 12 -7.33 -6.68 -4.21
C PRO A 12 -6.44 -5.73 -5.05
N GLU A 13 -7.05 -4.98 -5.97
CA GLU A 13 -6.36 -3.96 -6.77
C GLU A 13 -5.71 -2.86 -5.92
N ILE A 14 -6.43 -2.35 -4.91
CA ILE A 14 -5.95 -1.29 -4.01
C ILE A 14 -4.85 -1.84 -3.11
N LEU A 15 -5.03 -3.05 -2.58
CA LEU A 15 -4.05 -3.71 -1.75
C LEU A 15 -2.72 -3.90 -2.50
N LYS A 16 -2.80 -4.42 -3.73
CA LYS A 16 -1.63 -4.61 -4.59
C LYS A 16 -0.95 -3.29 -4.93
N TRP A 17 -1.72 -2.27 -5.26
CA TRP A 17 -1.20 -0.92 -5.51
C TRP A 17 -0.48 -0.35 -4.30
N ALA A 18 -1.07 -0.40 -3.12
CA ALA A 18 -0.48 0.17 -1.91
C ALA A 18 0.86 -0.50 -1.55
N ILE A 19 0.94 -1.83 -1.74
CA ILE A 19 2.16 -2.61 -1.53
C ILE A 19 3.23 -2.24 -2.57
N ASN A 20 2.86 -2.26 -3.84
CA ASN A 20 3.78 -2.00 -4.96
C ASN A 20 4.29 -0.56 -4.94
N GLY A 21 3.40 0.41 -4.70
CA GLY A 21 3.72 1.83 -4.57
C GLY A 21 4.52 2.17 -3.31
N ALA A 22 4.69 1.24 -2.37
CA ALA A 22 5.61 1.38 -1.24
C ALA A 22 6.94 0.65 -1.46
N GLY A 23 7.11 -0.04 -2.59
CA GLY A 23 8.32 -0.78 -2.94
C GLY A 23 8.49 -2.10 -2.18
N PHE A 24 7.44 -2.62 -1.55
CA PHE A 24 7.47 -3.88 -0.83
C PHE A 24 6.91 -5.02 -1.68
N LYS A 25 7.35 -6.25 -1.38
CA LYS A 25 6.73 -7.48 -1.90
C LYS A 25 5.57 -7.91 -1.00
N ASN A 26 4.59 -8.58 -1.59
CA ASN A 26 3.43 -9.13 -0.88
C ASN A 26 3.85 -10.02 0.29
N GLU A 27 4.82 -10.91 0.05
CA GLU A 27 5.36 -11.86 1.03
C GLU A 27 6.05 -11.17 2.23
N GLU A 28 6.81 -10.11 1.96
CA GLU A 28 7.53 -9.33 2.99
C GLU A 28 6.55 -8.64 3.94
N ILE A 29 5.49 -8.05 3.39
CA ILE A 29 4.45 -7.36 4.17
C ILE A 29 3.58 -8.34 4.94
N SER A 30 3.17 -9.43 4.29
CA SER A 30 2.53 -10.60 4.90
C SER A 30 3.26 -11.05 6.17
N LYS A 31 4.59 -11.23 6.06
CA LYS A 31 5.46 -11.65 7.16
C LYS A 31 5.55 -10.61 8.28
N LYS A 32 5.60 -9.31 7.94
CA LYS A 32 5.61 -8.22 8.93
C LYS A 32 4.29 -8.07 9.70
N ILE A 33 3.15 -8.31 9.06
CA ILE A 33 1.83 -8.09 9.67
C ILE A 33 1.38 -9.29 10.51
N SER A 34 1.51 -10.50 9.97
CA SER A 34 0.98 -11.73 10.59
C SER A 34 1.94 -12.91 10.58
N GLY A 35 3.17 -12.75 10.09
CA GLY A 35 4.16 -13.82 10.04
C GLY A 35 3.88 -14.92 8.99
N LYS A 36 2.74 -14.87 8.30
CA LYS A 36 2.35 -15.81 7.24
C LYS A 36 2.51 -15.15 5.87
N GLU A 37 3.41 -15.67 5.05
CA GLU A 37 3.67 -15.18 3.69
C GLU A 37 2.44 -15.20 2.77
N SER A 38 1.55 -16.19 2.93
CA SER A 38 0.37 -16.36 2.07
C SER A 38 -0.84 -15.47 2.42
N ILE A 39 -0.84 -14.76 3.55
CA ILE A 39 -2.05 -14.06 4.01
C ILE A 39 -2.49 -12.97 3.04
N VAL A 40 -1.55 -12.23 2.45
CA VAL A 40 -1.83 -11.22 1.43
C VAL A 40 -2.35 -11.86 0.14
N ASP A 41 -1.87 -13.05 -0.25
CA ASP A 41 -2.38 -13.75 -1.43
C ASP A 41 -3.83 -14.21 -1.22
N GLU A 42 -4.17 -14.64 -0.01
CA GLU A 42 -5.55 -14.94 0.37
C GLU A 42 -6.45 -13.70 0.33
N TRP A 43 -5.94 -12.54 0.74
CA TRP A 43 -6.65 -11.26 0.61
C TRP A 43 -6.83 -10.87 -0.86
N LEU A 44 -5.81 -11.08 -1.69
CA LEU A 44 -5.89 -10.83 -3.13
C LEU A 44 -6.89 -11.75 -3.84
N SER A 45 -6.98 -13.00 -3.38
CA SER A 45 -7.92 -14.00 -3.88
C SER A 45 -9.34 -13.86 -3.30
N GLY A 46 -9.55 -12.97 -2.33
CA GLY A 46 -10.83 -12.82 -1.62
C GLY A 46 -11.17 -14.00 -0.69
N LYS A 47 -10.22 -14.90 -0.43
CA LYS A 47 -10.39 -16.05 0.47
C LYS A 47 -10.36 -15.65 1.95
N ALA A 48 -9.62 -14.58 2.27
CA ALA A 48 -9.50 -14.05 3.61
C ALA A 48 -9.73 -12.54 3.63
N LYS A 49 -10.17 -12.01 4.77
CA LYS A 49 -10.38 -10.57 5.00
C LYS A 49 -9.39 -10.08 6.06
N PRO A 50 -8.66 -8.98 5.82
CA PRO A 50 -7.83 -8.36 6.85
C PRO A 50 -8.71 -7.82 7.98
N THR A 51 -8.19 -7.88 9.20
CA THR A 51 -8.77 -7.17 10.35
C THR A 51 -8.33 -5.71 10.36
N LEU A 52 -9.08 -4.84 11.02
CA LEU A 52 -8.74 -3.42 11.16
C LEU A 52 -7.32 -3.22 11.68
N LYS A 53 -6.92 -3.98 12.70
CA LYS A 53 -5.57 -3.94 13.26
C LYS A 53 -4.48 -4.37 12.28
N GLN A 54 -4.74 -5.39 11.46
CA GLN A 54 -3.81 -5.82 10.42
C GLN A 54 -3.69 -4.75 9.34
N LEU A 55 -4.81 -4.11 8.98
CA LEU A 55 -4.84 -3.03 8.01
C LEU A 55 -4.11 -1.77 8.51
N GLU A 56 -4.28 -1.41 9.77
CA GLU A 56 -3.53 -0.31 10.41
C GLU A 56 -2.03 -0.55 10.38
N LYS A 57 -1.58 -1.77 10.72
CA LYS A 57 -0.18 -2.16 10.60
C LYS A 57 0.30 -2.08 9.16
N LEU A 58 -0.49 -2.58 8.21
CA LEU A 58 -0.17 -2.52 6.79
C LEU A 58 0.03 -1.08 6.34
N ALA A 59 -0.94 -0.20 6.63
CA ALA A 59 -0.91 1.24 6.35
C ALA A 59 0.37 1.90 6.91
N PHE A 60 0.74 1.56 8.15
CA PHE A 60 1.97 2.04 8.77
C PHE A 60 3.23 1.60 8.01
N TYR A 61 3.32 0.33 7.59
CA TYR A 61 4.47 -0.19 6.84
C TYR A 61 4.58 0.38 5.43
N VAL A 62 3.47 0.45 4.71
CA VAL A 62 3.45 1.02 3.35
C VAL A 62 3.53 2.55 3.35
N ARG A 63 3.54 3.17 4.54
CA ARG A 63 3.50 4.63 4.75
C ARG A 63 2.36 5.31 3.97
N ARG A 64 1.20 4.68 3.91
CA ARG A 64 -0.01 5.22 3.29
C ARG A 64 -1.13 5.27 4.33
N PRO A 65 -1.99 6.30 4.33
CA PRO A 65 -3.09 6.37 5.29
C PRO A 65 -4.06 5.21 5.05
N ILE A 66 -4.62 4.68 6.14
CA ILE A 66 -5.56 3.56 6.10
C ILE A 66 -6.79 3.85 5.22
N ALA A 67 -7.21 5.12 5.14
CA ALA A 67 -8.29 5.57 4.25
C ALA A 67 -8.01 5.25 2.76
N SER A 68 -6.74 5.11 2.35
CA SER A 68 -6.38 4.76 0.97
C SER A 68 -6.91 3.39 0.55
N PHE A 69 -7.07 2.46 1.50
CA PHE A 69 -7.59 1.12 1.24
C PHE A 69 -9.09 1.09 0.97
N PHE A 70 -9.80 2.13 1.41
CA PHE A 70 -11.24 2.30 1.21
C PHE A 70 -11.57 3.13 -0.03
N LEU A 71 -10.56 3.46 -0.85
CA LEU A 71 -10.79 4.18 -2.10
C LEU A 71 -11.52 3.29 -3.11
N PRO A 72 -12.45 3.86 -3.90
CA PRO A 72 -13.21 3.10 -4.88
C PRO A 72 -12.32 2.55 -6.00
N ASN A 73 -11.25 3.25 -6.36
CA ASN A 73 -10.27 2.87 -7.38
C ASN A 73 -8.86 3.29 -6.95
N VAL A 74 -7.85 2.63 -7.52
CA VAL A 74 -6.44 2.99 -7.34
C VAL A 74 -6.26 4.44 -7.80
N PRO A 75 -5.80 5.36 -6.94
CA PRO A 75 -5.56 6.73 -7.38
C PRO A 75 -4.35 6.73 -8.33
N GLU A 76 -4.45 7.49 -9.42
CA GLU A 76 -3.30 7.71 -10.31
C GLU A 76 -2.19 8.41 -9.53
N GLU A 77 -1.10 7.69 -9.26
CA GLU A 77 0.11 8.30 -8.71
C GLU A 77 0.63 9.31 -9.71
N LYS A 78 0.57 10.59 -9.35
CA LYS A 78 1.14 11.65 -10.17
C LYS A 78 2.62 11.34 -10.39
N PRO A 79 3.11 11.33 -11.65
CA PRO A 79 4.52 11.10 -11.91
C PRO A 79 5.35 12.11 -11.13
N LEU A 80 6.52 11.67 -10.66
CA LEU A 80 7.49 12.53 -9.98
C LEU A 80 7.67 13.82 -10.80
N PRO A 81 7.68 15.00 -10.15
CA PRO A 81 7.96 16.24 -10.86
C PRO A 81 9.30 16.09 -11.57
N LYS A 82 9.28 16.28 -12.88
CA LYS A 82 10.48 16.26 -13.74
C LYS A 82 11.53 17.14 -13.06
N ASP A 83 12.72 16.60 -12.79
CA ASP A 83 13.83 17.37 -12.22
C ASP A 83 14.19 18.55 -13.13
N PHE A 84 13.64 19.74 -12.85
CA PHE A 84 13.96 20.98 -13.57
C PHE A 84 15.30 21.59 -13.11
N ARG A 85 16.17 20.82 -12.45
CA ARG A 85 17.53 21.24 -12.09
C ARG A 85 18.53 21.10 -13.23
N VAL A 86 18.06 21.02 -14.48
CA VAL A 86 18.91 21.22 -15.65
C VAL A 86 19.05 22.73 -15.83
N ILE A 87 20.13 23.31 -15.32
CA ILE A 87 20.52 24.67 -15.69
C ILE A 87 20.98 24.57 -17.16
N PRO A 88 20.27 25.16 -18.14
CA PRO A 88 20.81 25.21 -19.50
C PRO A 88 22.08 26.05 -19.43
N ASN A 89 23.20 25.41 -19.80
CA ASN A 89 24.52 25.97 -19.95
C ASN A 89 24.46 27.44 -20.43
N ARG A 90 24.72 28.38 -19.51
CA ARG A 90 24.86 29.81 -19.81
C ARG A 90 26.15 30.00 -20.61
N LYS A 91 26.06 29.89 -21.95
CA LYS A 91 26.99 30.52 -22.88
C LYS A 91 26.29 31.75 -23.46
N GLY A 92 26.80 32.92 -23.13
CA GLY A 92 26.34 34.18 -23.67
C GLY A 92 27.38 35.26 -23.46
N ASN A 93 28.19 35.44 -24.52
CA ASN A 93 29.02 36.56 -24.99
C ASN A 93 29.85 37.38 -23.99
#